data_AF-A0A1L7JMG8-F1
#
_entry.id   AF-A0A1L7JMG8-F1
#
_cell.length_a   1.000
_cell.length_b   1.000
_cell.length_c   1.000
_cell.angle_alpha   90.00
_cell.angle_beta   90.00
_cell.angle_gamma   90.00
#
_symmetry.space_group_name_H-M   'P 1'
#
loop_
_entity.id
_entity.type
_entity.pdbx_description
1 polymer ?
#
loop_
_entity_poly.entity_id
_entity_poly.type
_entity_poly.pdbx_seq_one_letter_code
_entity_poly.pdbx_strand_id
1 'polypeptide(L)'
;MSTNTIKEFIRLSNIVLDKENKEKLKELLEQQEIETRICSNCGRVMTEGYCIDGGMQYFCNDDCLKSEMTLEEFNKLYSNGETDTYWTEWT
;
A
#
# COMPACT_ATOMS: atom_id res chain seq x y z
N MET A 1 0.72 -15.48 -12.57
CA MET A 1 -0.64 -14.89 -12.59
C MET A 1 -0.55 -13.52 -13.24
N SER A 2 -1.60 -13.02 -13.91
CA SER A 2 -1.57 -11.63 -14.39
C SER A 2 -1.70 -10.69 -13.20
N THR A 3 -1.05 -9.53 -13.27
CA THR A 3 -1.05 -8.50 -12.21
C THR A 3 -2.48 -8.09 -11.84
N ASN A 4 -3.38 -8.02 -12.82
CA ASN A 4 -4.80 -7.72 -12.61
C ASN A 4 -5.53 -8.76 -11.76
N THR A 5 -5.21 -10.06 -11.91
CA THR A 5 -5.83 -11.12 -11.10
C THR A 5 -5.41 -11.01 -9.64
N ILE A 6 -4.14 -10.65 -9.37
CA ILE A 6 -3.63 -10.48 -8.00
C ILE A 6 -4.29 -9.26 -7.34
N LYS A 7 -4.34 -8.12 -8.04
CA LYS A 7 -5.00 -6.91 -7.52
C LYS A 7 -6.46 -7.18 -7.15
N GLU A 8 -7.19 -7.92 -7.98
CA GLU A 8 -8.59 -8.26 -7.71
C GLU A 8 -8.74 -9.23 -6.52
N PHE A 9 -7.87 -10.23 -6.41
CA PHE A 9 -7.85 -11.13 -5.26
C PHE A 9 -7.60 -10.36 -3.94
N ILE A 10 -6.64 -9.43 -3.94
CA ILE A 10 -6.34 -8.59 -2.77
C ILE A 10 -7.52 -7.67 -2.45
N ARG A 11 -8.17 -7.09 -3.47
CA ARG A 11 -9.38 -6.27 -3.28
C ARG A 11 -10.49 -7.07 -2.58
N LEU A 12 -10.78 -8.27 -3.05
CA LEU A 12 -11.80 -9.15 -2.45
C LEU A 12 -11.40 -9.58 -1.03
N SER A 13 -10.13 -9.94 -0.83
CA SER A 13 -9.60 -10.32 0.49
C SER A 13 -9.75 -9.20 1.52
N ASN A 14 -9.52 -7.95 1.11
CA ASN A 14 -9.69 -6.79 1.99
C ASN A 14 -11.13 -6.58 2.48
N ILE A 15 -12.13 -7.09 1.76
CA ILE A 15 -13.56 -7.03 2.13
C ILE A 15 -13.91 -8.12 3.14
N VAL A 16 -13.41 -9.34 2.94
CA VAL A 16 -13.86 -10.52 3.69
C VAL A 16 -13.01 -10.86 4.90
N LEU A 17 -11.73 -10.44 4.91
CA LEU A 17 -10.79 -10.76 5.97
C LEU A 17 -10.81 -9.69 7.07
N ASP A 18 -10.77 -10.14 8.32
CA ASP A 18 -10.46 -9.30 9.47
C ASP A 18 -8.97 -8.92 9.49
N LYS A 19 -8.58 -8.16 10.53
CA LYS A 19 -7.21 -7.67 10.67
C LYS A 19 -6.19 -8.80 10.82
N GLU A 20 -6.47 -9.80 11.64
CA GLU A 20 -5.52 -10.91 11.90
C GLU A 20 -5.28 -11.71 10.61
N ASN A 21 -6.35 -12.02 9.88
CA ASN A 21 -6.25 -12.75 8.62
C ASN A 21 -5.62 -11.93 7.48
N LYS A 22 -5.69 -10.59 7.53
CA LYS A 22 -4.97 -9.71 6.59
C LYS A 22 -3.45 -9.74 6.79
N GLU A 23 -2.99 -9.75 8.04
CA GLU A 23 -1.56 -9.92 8.33
C GLU A 23 -1.08 -11.29 7.86
N LYS A 24 -1.89 -12.34 8.11
CA LYS A 24 -1.55 -13.68 7.63
C LYS A 24 -1.51 -13.76 6.10
N LEU A 25 -2.44 -13.10 5.42
CA LEU A 25 -2.45 -13.01 3.97
C LEU A 25 -1.18 -12.33 3.44
N LYS A 26 -0.74 -11.23 4.05
CA LYS A 26 0.52 -10.55 3.66
C LYS A 26 1.71 -11.50 3.74
N GLU A 27 1.87 -12.24 4.84
CA GLU A 27 2.95 -13.25 4.98
C GLU A 27 2.92 -14.30 3.86
N LEU A 28 1.72 -14.80 3.51
CA LEU A 28 1.55 -15.80 2.46
C LEU A 28 1.86 -15.23 1.06
N LEU A 29 1.52 -13.97 0.80
CA LEU A 29 1.83 -13.30 -0.46
C LEU A 29 3.35 -13.07 -0.60
N GLU A 30 4.02 -12.65 0.47
CA GLU A 30 5.47 -12.47 0.48
C GLU A 30 6.23 -13.78 0.24
N GLN A 31 5.73 -14.91 0.75
CA GLN A 31 6.27 -16.25 0.44
C GLN A 31 6.16 -16.63 -1.04
N GLN A 32 5.30 -15.95 -1.80
CA GLN A 32 5.13 -16.13 -3.24
C GLN A 32 5.79 -15.00 -4.05
N GLU A 33 6.70 -14.24 -3.43
CA GLU A 33 7.40 -13.10 -4.04
C GLU A 33 6.43 -12.00 -4.53
N ILE A 34 5.24 -11.90 -3.93
CA ILE A 34 4.28 -10.83 -4.17
C ILE A 34 4.52 -9.74 -3.14
N GLU A 35 5.13 -8.64 -3.57
CA GLU A 35 5.42 -7.51 -2.70
C GLU A 35 4.15 -6.75 -2.31
N THR A 36 3.88 -6.71 -1.01
CA THR A 36 2.72 -5.98 -0.46
C THR A 36 3.10 -5.12 0.73
N ARG A 37 2.22 -4.18 1.06
CA ARG A 37 2.29 -3.33 2.26
C ARG A 37 0.94 -3.34 2.97
N ILE A 38 0.91 -2.85 4.20
CA ILE A 38 -0.34 -2.59 4.94
C ILE A 38 -0.55 -1.08 5.00
N CYS A 39 -1.71 -0.61 4.56
CA CYS A 39 -2.06 0.80 4.67
C CYS A 39 -2.13 1.22 6.14
N SER A 40 -1.37 2.25 6.50
CA SER A 40 -1.30 2.81 7.85
C SER A 40 -2.63 3.41 8.32
N ASN A 41 -3.48 3.89 7.41
CA ASN A 41 -4.80 4.44 7.75
C ASN A 41 -5.89 3.35 7.89
N CYS A 42 -6.09 2.53 6.85
CA CYS A 42 -7.23 1.62 6.79
C CYS A 42 -6.92 0.15 7.07
N GLY A 43 -5.63 -0.22 7.24
CA GLY A 43 -5.21 -1.59 7.52
C GLY A 43 -5.39 -2.58 6.37
N ARG A 44 -5.66 -2.09 5.14
CA ARG A 44 -5.78 -2.94 3.95
C ARG A 44 -4.42 -3.40 3.44
N VAL A 45 -4.35 -4.63 2.95
CA VAL A 45 -3.23 -5.13 2.16
C VAL A 45 -3.23 -4.40 0.81
N MET A 46 -2.09 -3.91 0.35
CA MET A 46 -1.95 -3.16 -0.90
C MET A 46 -0.70 -3.58 -1.68
N THR A 47 -0.80 -3.60 -3.02
CA THR A 47 0.30 -3.84 -3.97
C THR A 47 0.75 -2.57 -4.66
N GLU A 48 0.08 -1.47 -4.41
CA GLU A 48 0.40 -0.13 -4.90
C GLU A 48 0.00 0.89 -3.85
N GLY A 49 0.66 2.03 -3.86
CA GLY A 49 0.36 3.07 -2.90
C GLY A 49 1.47 4.09 -2.72
N TYR A 50 1.19 5.03 -1.82
CA TYR A 50 2.13 5.98 -1.28
C TYR A 50 3.02 5.30 -0.23
N CYS A 51 4.33 5.53 -0.32
CA CYS A 51 5.35 5.26 0.68
C CYS A 51 5.85 6.60 1.20
N ILE A 52 5.91 6.77 2.53
CA ILE A 52 6.45 7.96 3.18
C ILE A 52 7.76 7.60 3.88
N ASP A 53 8.80 8.39 3.62
CA ASP A 53 10.10 8.34 4.31
C ASP A 53 10.66 6.91 4.47
N GLY A 54 10.88 6.21 3.35
CA GLY A 54 11.50 4.88 3.36
C GLY A 54 10.64 3.78 3.97
N GLY A 55 9.35 4.02 4.15
CA GLY A 55 8.39 3.05 4.67
C GLY A 55 7.95 3.30 6.10
N MET A 56 8.14 4.53 6.61
CA MET A 56 7.58 4.96 7.89
C MET A 56 6.04 4.87 7.89
N GLN A 57 5.40 5.25 6.77
CA GLN A 57 3.96 5.13 6.56
C GLN A 57 3.63 4.71 5.12
N TYR A 58 2.44 4.13 4.96
CA TYR A 58 1.95 3.58 3.71
C TYR A 58 0.47 3.92 3.50
N PHE A 59 0.10 4.42 2.31
CA PHE A 59 -1.31 4.74 2.00
C PHE A 59 -1.74 4.16 0.66
N CYS A 60 -2.85 3.41 0.64
CA CYS A 60 -3.28 2.67 -0.54
C CYS A 60 -3.97 3.52 -1.61
N ASN A 61 -4.37 4.75 -1.28
CA ASN A 61 -5.02 5.69 -2.18
C ASN A 61 -5.05 7.11 -1.57
N ASP A 62 -5.47 8.08 -2.36
CA ASP A 62 -5.55 9.49 -2.00
C ASP A 62 -6.41 9.74 -0.75
N ASP A 63 -7.51 9.01 -0.59
CA ASP A 63 -8.40 9.21 0.56
C ASP A 63 -7.76 8.74 1.85
N CYS A 64 -6.92 7.70 1.79
CA CYS A 64 -6.11 7.29 2.92
C CYS A 64 -4.96 8.26 3.17
N LEU A 65 -4.30 8.78 2.13
CA LEU A 65 -3.24 9.78 2.29
C LEU A 65 -3.76 11.05 2.97
N LYS A 66 -4.94 11.53 2.57
CA LYS A 66 -5.61 12.72 3.13
C LYS A 66 -5.92 12.64 4.63
N SER A 67 -5.83 11.45 5.24
CA SER A 67 -5.92 11.32 6.69
C SER A 67 -4.70 11.90 7.42
N GLU A 68 -3.56 11.99 6.73
CA GLU A 68 -2.28 12.49 7.25
C GLU A 68 -1.87 13.79 6.55
N MET A 69 -1.93 13.83 5.22
CA MET A 69 -1.46 14.97 4.42
C MET A 69 -2.23 15.11 3.11
N THR A 70 -2.28 16.33 2.60
CA THR A 70 -2.78 16.63 1.26
C THR A 70 -1.81 16.12 0.18
N LEU A 71 -2.30 15.99 -1.06
CA LEU A 71 -1.44 15.65 -2.19
C LEU A 71 -0.38 16.74 -2.47
N GLU A 72 -0.66 18.00 -2.16
CA GLU A 72 0.32 19.08 -2.29
C GLU A 72 1.48 18.92 -1.29
N GLU A 73 1.17 18.59 -0.04
CA GLU A 73 2.18 18.29 0.99
C GLU A 73 2.99 17.05 0.63
N PHE A 74 2.33 15.99 0.15
CA PHE A 74 3.01 14.82 -0.38
C PHE A 74 3.99 15.18 -1.52
N ASN A 75 3.56 16.00 -2.48
CA ASN A 75 4.42 16.40 -3.61
C ASN A 75 5.65 17.20 -3.14
N LYS A 76 5.51 17.99 -2.06
CA LYS A 76 6.65 18.68 -1.43
C LYS A 76 7.61 17.68 -0.80
N LEU A 77 7.10 16.65 -0.12
CA LEU A 77 7.92 15.58 0.47
C LEU A 77 8.60 14.73 -0.60
N TYR A 78 7.90 14.38 -1.69
CA TYR A 78 8.45 13.65 -2.83
C TYR A 78 9.68 14.34 -3.43
N SER A 79 9.70 15.68 -3.43
CA SER A 79 10.83 16.50 -3.88
C SER A 79 11.40 16.06 -5.24
N ASN A 80 10.52 15.84 -6.23
CA ASN A 80 10.88 15.34 -7.57
C ASN A 80 11.65 14.00 -7.56
N GLY A 81 11.43 13.14 -6.57
CA GLY A 81 12.08 11.84 -6.43
C GLY A 81 13.45 11.89 -5.76
N GLU A 82 13.80 13.01 -5.11
CA GLU A 82 15.04 13.15 -4.35
C GLU A 82 14.93 12.61 -2.91
N THR A 83 13.76 12.14 -2.49
CA THR A 83 13.51 11.57 -1.16
C THR A 83 13.00 10.13 -1.25
N ASP A 84 12.95 9.44 -0.10
CA ASP A 84 12.39 8.09 0.03
C ASP A 84 10.85 8.10 0.18
N THR A 85 10.19 9.19 -0.24
CA THR A 85 8.75 9.30 -0.37
C THR A 85 8.37 9.10 -1.84
N TYR A 86 7.37 8.27 -2.16
CA TYR A 86 6.98 8.01 -3.56
C TYR A 86 5.60 7.33 -3.65
N TRP A 87 4.98 7.38 -4.82
CA TRP A 87 3.91 6.45 -5.22
C TRP A 87 4.50 5.38 -6.14
N THR A 88 4.14 4.12 -5.95
CA THR A 88 4.55 3.04 -6.87
C THR A 88 3.53 1.89 -6.89
N GLU A 89 3.67 1.03 -7.90
CA GLU A 89 3.17 -0.34 -7.88
C GLU A 89 4.36 -1.26 -7.54
N TRP A 90 4.24 -2.10 -6.51
CA TRP A 90 5.28 -3.05 -6.10
C TRP A 90 5.14 -4.43 -6.78
N THR A 91 3.93 -4.77 -7.23
CA THR A 91 3.61 -6.03 -7.94
C THR A 91 2.98 -5.74 -9.30
#